data_AF-A0A6H9GQF7-F1
#
_entry.id   AF-A0A6H9GQF7-F1
#
_cell.length_a   1.000
_cell.length_b   1.000
_cell.length_c   1.000
_cell.angle_alpha   90.00
_cell.angle_beta   90.00
_cell.angle_gamma   90.00
#
_symmetry.space_group_name_H-M   'P 1'
#
loop_
_entity.id
_entity.type
_entity.pdbx_description
1 polymer ?
#
loop_
_entity_poly.entity_id
_entity_poly.type
_entity_poly.pdbx_seq_one_letter_code
_entity_poly.pdbx_strand_id
1 'polypeptide(L)'
;MKTLSFKDIQFIIEALESLLKNYSDRIQQIEALENYEDEISDLSNDSLFLQELITDLQNQQTQELALLVPEFDLKKCLYKH
;
A
#
# COMPACT_ATOMS: atom_id res chain seq x y z
N MET A 1 -13.16 16.56 10.61
CA MET A 1 -11.97 16.19 9.82
C MET A 1 -12.45 15.70 8.47
N LYS A 2 -11.85 16.16 7.38
CA LYS A 2 -12.15 15.64 6.04
C LYS A 2 -11.43 14.29 5.92
N THR A 3 -12.17 13.21 5.70
CA THR A 3 -11.60 11.89 5.42
C THR A 3 -11.10 11.86 3.98
N LEU A 4 -10.00 11.14 3.73
CA LEU A 4 -9.52 10.89 2.38
C LEU A 4 -10.53 10.02 1.63
N SER A 5 -10.78 10.30 0.36
CA SER A 5 -11.60 9.43 -0.48
C SER A 5 -10.80 8.22 -0.94
N PHE A 6 -11.48 7.17 -1.40
CA PHE A 6 -10.85 6.00 -2.02
C PHE A 6 -9.83 6.38 -3.11
N LYS A 7 -10.18 7.35 -3.96
CA LYS A 7 -9.31 7.84 -5.03
C LYS A 7 -8.08 8.59 -4.50
N ASP A 8 -8.23 9.33 -3.41
CA ASP A 8 -7.10 10.00 -2.76
C ASP A 8 -6.13 8.95 -2.19
N ILE A 9 -6.64 7.91 -1.54
CA ILE A 9 -5.83 6.81 -0.99
C ILE A 9 -5.12 6.05 -2.11
N GLN A 10 -5.81 5.75 -3.21
CA GLN A 10 -5.23 5.07 -4.37
C GLN A 10 -4.06 5.88 -4.96
N PHE A 11 -4.25 7.19 -5.13
CA PHE A 11 -3.20 8.07 -5.62
C PHE A 11 -1.99 8.11 -4.69
N ILE A 12 -2.21 8.10 -3.36
CA ILE A 12 -1.13 8.05 -2.37
C ILE A 12 -0.37 6.73 -2.50
N ILE A 13 -1.05 5.59 -2.61
CA ILE A 13 -0.40 4.28 -2.79
C ILE A 13 0.51 4.29 -4.03
N GLU A 14 0.01 4.74 -5.18
CA GLU A 14 0.78 4.81 -6.43
C GLU A 14 2.03 5.71 -6.30
N ALA A 15 1.90 6.84 -5.59
CA ALA A 15 3.02 7.73 -5.33
C ALA A 15 4.08 7.07 -4.43
N LEU A 16 3.66 6.35 -3.39
CA LEU A 16 4.55 5.62 -2.48
C LEU A 16 5.26 4.46 -3.19
N GLU A 17 4.55 3.71 -4.05
CA GLU A 17 5.15 2.66 -4.88
C GLU A 17 6.19 3.23 -5.84
N SER A 18 5.92 4.39 -6.45
CA SER A 18 6.89 5.07 -7.30
C SER A 18 8.13 5.54 -6.52
N LEU A 19 7.96 5.99 -5.27
CA LEU A 19 9.06 6.39 -4.39
C LEU A 19 9.90 5.17 -3.98
N LEU A 20 9.27 4.05 -3.61
CA LEU A 20 9.96 2.79 -3.31
C LEU A 20 10.81 2.31 -4.49
N LYS A 21 10.29 2.44 -5.71
CA LYS A 21 11.09 2.13 -6.91
C LYS A 21 12.31 3.03 -7.01
N ASN A 22 12.18 4.32 -6.74
CA ASN A 22 13.31 5.26 -6.75
C ASN A 22 14.37 4.89 -5.70
N TYR A 23 13.95 4.53 -4.49
CA TYR A 23 14.86 4.08 -3.43
C TYR A 23 15.59 2.81 -3.82
N SER A 24 14.89 1.83 -4.40
CA SER A 24 15.52 0.61 -4.90
C SER A 24 16.53 0.90 -6.03
N ASP A 25 16.19 1.75 -6.99
CA ASP A 25 17.09 2.16 -8.07
C ASP A 25 18.34 2.88 -7.50
N ARG A 26 18.17 3.68 -6.44
CA ARG A 26 19.28 4.39 -5.77
C ARG A 26 20.17 3.45 -4.97
N ILE A 27 19.60 2.52 -4.20
CA ILE A 27 20.34 1.48 -3.47
C ILE A 27 21.24 0.70 -4.44
N GLN A 28 20.70 0.28 -5.59
CA GLN A 28 21.49 -0.43 -6.60
C GLN A 28 22.65 0.40 -7.17
N GLN A 29 22.47 1.72 -7.29
CA GLN A 29 23.53 2.62 -7.77
C GLN A 29 24.65 2.81 -6.73
N ILE A 30 24.31 2.87 -5.45
CA ILE A 30 25.27 3.10 -4.36
C ILE A 30 25.89 1.81 -3.84
N GLU A 31 25.23 0.64 -3.95
CA GLU A 31 25.82 -0.67 -3.68
C GLU A 31 27.02 -0.97 -4.58
N ALA A 32 27.06 -0.38 -5.77
CA ALA A 32 28.20 -0.45 -6.68
C ALA A 32 29.40 0.39 -6.23
N LEU A 33 29.24 1.23 -5.19
CA LEU A 33 30.25 2.14 -4.67
C LEU A 33 30.67 1.67 -3.26
N GLU A 34 31.96 1.43 -3.05
CA GLU A 34 32.47 1.08 -1.71
C GLU A 34 32.28 2.28 -0.74
N ASN A 35 31.76 2.02 0.47
CA ASN A 35 31.54 2.96 1.60
C ASN A 35 30.20 3.72 1.70
N TYR A 36 29.09 3.20 1.17
CA TYR A 36 27.75 3.82 1.31
C TYR A 36 26.77 3.01 2.17
N GLU A 37 27.29 2.21 3.11
CA GLU A 37 26.49 1.32 3.98
C GLU A 37 25.43 2.09 4.81
N ASP A 38 25.78 3.28 5.32
CA ASP A 38 24.86 4.13 6.10
C ASP A 38 23.65 4.57 5.25
N GLU A 39 23.89 5.03 4.02
CA GLU A 39 22.83 5.50 3.12
C GLU A 39 21.95 4.33 2.64
N ILE A 40 22.55 3.16 2.39
CA ILE A 40 21.79 1.94 2.06
C ILE A 40 20.90 1.55 3.24
N SER A 41 21.41 1.63 4.47
CA SER A 41 20.64 1.31 5.67
C SER A 41 19.45 2.26 5.85
N ASP A 42 19.66 3.57 5.70
CA ASP A 42 18.60 4.57 5.81
C ASP A 42 17.51 4.34 4.75
N LEU A 43 17.89 4.18 3.48
CA LEU A 43 16.93 3.92 2.40
C LEU A 43 16.19 2.59 2.58
N SER A 44 16.85 1.57 3.12
CA SER A 44 16.23 0.27 3.40
C SER A 44 15.22 0.37 4.54
N ASN A 45 15.55 1.10 5.60
CA ASN A 45 14.65 1.33 6.74
C ASN A 45 13.42 2.13 6.32
N ASP A 46 13.61 3.20 5.57
CA ASP A 46 12.49 3.98 5.02
C ASP A 46 11.62 3.10 4.09
N SER A 47 12.24 2.25 3.28
CA SER A 47 11.51 1.34 2.39
C SER A 47 10.62 0.37 3.17
N LEU A 48 11.06 -0.15 4.31
CA LEU A 48 10.24 -1.01 5.17
C LEU A 48 9.03 -0.24 5.72
N PHE A 49 9.24 0.97 6.24
CA PHE A 49 8.16 1.81 6.73
C PHE A 49 7.12 2.13 5.65
N LEU A 50 7.57 2.45 4.43
CA LEU A 50 6.67 2.76 3.32
C LEU A 50 5.85 1.53 2.87
N GLN A 51 6.43 0.33 2.90
CA GLN A 51 5.71 -0.91 2.59
C GLN A 51 4.63 -1.22 3.63
N GLU A 52 4.92 -1.02 4.91
CA GLU A 52 3.93 -1.15 5.99
C GLU A 52 2.78 -0.13 5.79
N LEU A 53 3.12 1.13 5.49
CA LEU A 53 2.12 2.18 5.23
C LEU A 53 1.22 1.84 4.02
N ILE A 54 1.80 1.35 2.92
CA ILE A 54 1.02 0.90 1.74
C ILE A 54 0.06 -0.21 2.15
N THR A 55 0.53 -1.18 2.93
CA THR A 55 -0.29 -2.31 3.39
C THR A 55 -1.47 -1.83 4.22
N ASP A 56 -1.25 -0.87 5.14
CA ASP A 56 -2.32 -0.29 5.95
C ASP A 56 -3.35 0.48 5.10
N LEU A 57 -2.90 1.25 4.11
CA LEU A 57 -3.78 1.97 3.19
C LEU A 57 -4.62 1.02 2.31
N GLN A 58 -4.01 -0.07 1.82
CA GLN A 58 -4.72 -1.11 1.06
C GLN A 58 -5.76 -1.85 1.92
N ASN A 59 -5.41 -2.13 3.19
CA ASN A 59 -6.33 -2.73 4.14
C ASN A 59 -7.52 -1.81 4.45
N GLN A 60 -7.28 -0.50 4.59
CA GLN A 60 -8.34 0.49 4.75
C GLN A 60 -9.30 0.47 3.55
N GLN A 61 -8.77 0.51 2.32
CA GLN A 61 -9.58 0.44 1.11
C GLN A 61 -10.40 -0.86 1.00
N THR A 62 -9.80 -1.99 1.36
CA THR A 62 -10.49 -3.30 1.34
C THR A 62 -11.65 -3.34 2.32
N GLN A 63 -11.48 -2.77 3.52
CA GLN A 63 -12.56 -2.65 4.50
C GLN A 63 -13.68 -1.74 4.01
N GLU A 64 -13.36 -0.60 3.40
CA GLU A 64 -14.36 0.30 2.79
C GLU A 64 -15.17 -0.40 1.69
N LEU A 65 -14.53 -1.22 0.86
CA LEU A 65 -15.21 -2.01 -0.17
C LEU A 65 -16.10 -3.11 0.41
N ALA A 66 -15.66 -3.78 1.48
CA ALA A 66 -16.46 -4.83 2.14
C ALA A 66 -17.77 -4.29 2.73
N LEU A 67 -17.80 -3.02 3.15
CA LEU A 67 -19.02 -2.34 3.62
C LEU A 67 -20.00 -1.96 2.50
N LEU A 68 -19.52 -1.89 1.24
CA LEU A 68 -20.31 -1.52 0.08
C LEU A 68 -20.91 -2.73 -0.66
N VAL A 69 -20.44 -3.94 -0.37
CA VAL A 69 -21.03 -5.19 -0.88
C VAL A 69 -22.12 -5.63 0.09
N PRO A 70 -23.42 -5.56 -0.27
CA PRO A 70 -24.44 -6.20 0.55
C PRO A 70 -24.15 -7.70 0.54
N GLU A 71 -24.10 -8.34 1.71
CA GLU A 71 -24.13 -9.80 1.78
C GLU A 71 -25.26 -10.30 0.88
N PHE A 72 -24.88 -10.96 -0.22
CA PHE A 72 -25.85 -11.60 -1.10
C PHE A 72 -26.40 -12.77 -0.30
N ASP A 73 -27.54 -12.55 0.36
CA ASP A 73 -28.16 -13.52 1.25
C ASP A 73 -28.67 -14.72 0.43
N LEU A 74 -27.76 -15.68 0.22
CA LEU A 74 -28.02 -16.95 -0.47
C LEU A 74 -29.17 -17.73 0.18
N LYS A 75 -29.55 -17.44 1.43
CA LYS A 75 -30.67 -18.11 2.10
C LYS A 75 -32.03 -17.66 1.57
N LYS A 76 -32.14 -16.46 0.99
CA LYS A 76 -33.40 -16.01 0.33
C LYS A 76 -33.67 -16.70 -1.00
N CYS A 77 -32.66 -17.29 -1.64
CA CYS A 77 -32.82 -18.01 -2.90
C CYS A 77 -33.21 -19.49 -2.72
N LEU A 78 -33.06 -20.07 -1.52
CA LEU A 78 -33.27 -21.50 -1.28
C LEU A 78 -34.63 -21.87 -0.67
N TYR A 79 -35.49 -20.88 -0.37
CA TYR A 79 -36.87 -21.12 0.08
C TYR A 79 -37.90 -20.56 -0.92
N LYS A 80 -37.87 -21.10 -2.13
CA LYS A 80 -39.08 -21.21 -2.95
C LYS A 80 -39.16 -22.65 -3.39
N HIS A 81 -39.86 -23.49 -2.64
CA HIS A 81 -40.70 -24.59 -3.08
C HIS A 81 -41.37 -25.24 -1.87
#